data_AF-A0A392RAP3-F1
#
_entry.id   AF-A0A392RAP3-F1
#
_cell.length_a   1.000
_cell.length_b   1.000
_cell.length_c   1.000
_cell.angle_alpha   90.00
_cell.angle_beta   90.00
_cell.angle_gamma   90.00
#
_symmetry.space_group_name_H-M   'P 1'
#
loop_
_entity.id
_entity.type
_entity.pdbx_description
1 polymer ?
#
loop_
_entity_poly.entity_id
_entity_poly.type
_entity_poly.pdbx_seq_one_letter_code
_entity_poly.pdbx_strand_id
1 'polypeptide(L)'
;ICYQGVDFYAINTDAQALLHSAAENPIKIGELLTRGLGTGGNPLLGEQAAEESKEAISNSLKGSDLVFITAGMGGGTGSGAAPVVAQISKEAGYLTV
;
A
#
# COMPACT_ATOMS: atom_id res chain seq x y z
N ILE A 1 -17.28 -3.50 -9.16
CA ILE A 1 -18.06 -2.26 -9.00
C ILE A 1 -17.16 -1.14 -9.53
N CYS A 2 -17.47 -0.55 -10.68
CA CYS A 2 -16.67 0.54 -11.23
C CYS A 2 -17.26 1.86 -10.70
N TYR A 3 -16.62 2.43 -9.67
CA TYR A 3 -16.91 3.81 -9.27
C TYR A 3 -16.22 4.73 -10.27
N GLN A 4 -16.99 5.48 -11.06
CA GLN A 4 -16.43 6.41 -12.02
C GLN A 4 -15.63 7.50 -11.28
N GLY A 5 -14.36 7.69 -11.67
CA GLY A 5 -13.48 8.71 -11.12
C GLY A 5 -12.67 8.29 -9.88
N VAL A 6 -12.53 6.99 -9.60
CA VAL A 6 -11.66 6.48 -8.53
C VAL A 6 -10.74 5.41 -9.09
N ASP A 7 -9.43 5.59 -8.89
CA ASP A 7 -8.42 4.59 -9.21
C ASP A 7 -8.20 3.66 -8.01
N PHE A 8 -8.33 2.35 -8.24
CA PHE A 8 -8.14 1.35 -7.19
C PHE A 8 -6.72 0.79 -7.23
N TYR A 9 -6.03 0.91 -6.09
CA TYR A 9 -4.71 0.33 -5.86
C TYR A 9 -4.79 -0.75 -4.79
N ALA A 10 -4.08 -1.86 -5.01
CA ALA A 10 -3.89 -2.88 -3.99
C ALA A 10 -2.41 -2.93 -3.60
N ILE A 11 -2.10 -2.67 -2.33
CA ILE A 11 -0.73 -2.67 -1.82
C ILE A 11 -0.56 -3.87 -0.90
N ASN A 12 0.40 -4.76 -1.19
CA ASN A 12 0.69 -5.89 -0.31
C ASN A 12 2.15 -6.38 -0.42
N THR A 13 2.61 -7.07 0.61
CA THR A 13 3.88 -7.82 0.61
C THR A 13 3.70 -9.26 0.14
N ASP A 14 2.47 -9.78 0.18
CA ASP A 14 2.14 -11.12 -0.32
C ASP A 14 1.79 -11.06 -1.81
N ALA A 15 2.63 -11.69 -2.63
CA ALA A 15 2.47 -11.72 -4.08
C ALA A 15 1.27 -12.58 -4.53
N GLN A 16 0.97 -13.65 -3.80
CA GLN A 16 -0.19 -14.50 -4.13
C GLN A 16 -1.48 -13.76 -3.84
N ALA A 17 -1.56 -13.05 -2.71
CA ALA A 17 -2.72 -12.23 -2.37
C ALA A 17 -2.98 -11.14 -3.42
N LEU A 18 -1.91 -10.51 -3.94
CA LEU A 18 -2.03 -9.50 -5.01
C LEU A 18 -2.58 -10.06 -6.32
N LEU A 19 -2.19 -11.28 -6.71
CA LEU A 19 -2.69 -11.94 -7.92
C LEU A 19 -4.22 -12.18 -7.87
N HIS A 20 -4.79 -12.28 -6.67
CA HIS A 20 -6.23 -12.46 -6.46
C HIS A 20 -6.99 -11.14 -6.25
N SER A 21 -6.29 -10.00 -6.26
CA SER A 21 -6.93 -8.68 -6.11
C SER A 21 -7.76 -8.32 -7.34
N ALA A 22 -8.91 -7.69 -7.12
CA ALA A 22 -9.73 -7.11 -8.19
C ALA A 22 -9.31 -5.67 -8.56
N ALA A 23 -8.31 -5.11 -7.88
CA ALA A 23 -7.81 -3.77 -8.17
C ALA A 23 -7.02 -3.75 -9.49
N GLU A 24 -7.19 -2.68 -10.27
CA GLU A 24 -6.52 -2.52 -11.57
C GLU A 24 -5.02 -2.28 -11.40
N ASN A 25 -4.60 -1.70 -10.26
CA ASN A 25 -3.22 -1.30 -10.02
C ASN A 25 -2.62 -2.00 -8.79
N PRO A 26 -2.12 -3.24 -8.90
CA PRO A 26 -1.42 -3.92 -7.82
C PRO A 26 0.00 -3.36 -7.63
N ILE A 27 0.38 -3.10 -6.38
CA ILE A 27 1.71 -2.67 -5.96
C ILE A 27 2.24 -3.67 -4.96
N LYS A 28 3.27 -4.41 -5.36
CA LYS A 28 4.01 -5.29 -4.47
C LYS A 28 5.09 -4.48 -3.74
N ILE A 29 5.11 -4.56 -2.42
CA ILE A 29 6.08 -3.84 -1.57
C ILE A 29 6.95 -4.80 -0.77
N GLY A 30 8.15 -4.36 -0.40
CA GLY A 30 9.08 -5.15 0.42
C GLY A 30 9.55 -6.44 -0.26
N GLU A 31 9.87 -6.38 -1.55
CA GLU A 31 10.33 -7.55 -2.30
C GLU A 31 11.65 -8.09 -1.74
N LEU A 32 12.55 -7.20 -1.34
CA LEU A 32 13.86 -7.60 -0.81
C LEU A 32 13.72 -8.22 0.59
N LEU A 33 12.78 -7.72 1.39
CA LEU A 33 12.54 -8.16 2.77
C LEU A 33 11.70 -9.44 2.86
N THR A 34 10.63 -9.54 2.07
CA THR A 34 9.61 -10.59 2.23
C THR A 34 9.66 -11.63 1.11
N ARG A 35 10.30 -11.31 -0.02
CA ARG A 35 10.34 -12.17 -1.23
C ARG A 35 8.96 -12.58 -1.72
N GLY A 36 7.96 -11.71 -1.51
CA GLY A 36 6.57 -11.97 -1.91
C GLY A 36 5.81 -12.93 -0.99
N LEU A 37 6.35 -13.31 0.19
CA LEU A 37 5.74 -14.27 1.12
C LEU A 37 4.90 -13.61 2.22
N GLY A 38 4.82 -12.28 2.23
CA GLY A 38 4.11 -11.55 3.28
C GLY A 38 4.94 -11.29 4.54
N THR A 39 4.31 -10.67 5.53
CA THR A 39 4.97 -10.20 6.77
C THR A 39 4.89 -11.18 7.94
N GLY A 40 4.15 -12.28 7.80
CA GLY A 40 3.90 -13.22 8.90
C GLY A 40 3.22 -12.58 10.12
N GLY A 41 2.47 -11.48 9.92
CA GLY A 41 1.81 -10.74 10.99
C GLY A 41 2.69 -9.70 11.70
N ASN A 42 3.95 -9.52 11.28
CA ASN A 42 4.84 -8.52 11.89
C ASN A 42 4.61 -7.11 11.30
N PRO A 43 4.10 -6.13 12.08
CA PRO A 43 3.85 -4.78 11.59
C PRO A 43 5.13 -4.01 11.26
N LEU A 44 6.22 -4.22 12.01
CA LEU A 44 7.48 -3.55 11.74
C LEU A 44 8.04 -3.93 10.36
N LEU A 45 7.87 -5.19 9.96
CA LEU A 45 8.27 -5.63 8.62
C LEU A 45 7.39 -5.01 7.52
N GLY A 46 6.10 -4.76 7.82
CA GLY A 46 5.19 -4.06 6.92
C GLY A 46 5.57 -2.60 6.72
N GLU A 47 5.96 -1.92 7.79
CA GLU A 47 6.48 -0.55 7.76
C GLU A 47 7.77 -0.47 6.91
N GLN A 48 8.74 -1.33 7.20
CA GLN A 48 10.00 -1.40 6.44
C GLN A 48 9.77 -1.72 4.96
N ALA A 49 8.82 -2.61 4.64
CA ALA A 49 8.46 -2.93 3.27
C ALA A 49 7.88 -1.72 2.52
N ALA A 50 7.06 -0.90 3.18
CA ALA A 50 6.52 0.31 2.60
C ALA A 50 7.61 1.37 2.37
N GLU A 51 8.51 1.55 3.33
CA GLU A 51 9.65 2.48 3.20
C GLU A 51 10.62 2.06 2.07
N GLU A 52 10.94 0.76 1.96
CA GLU A 52 11.71 0.21 0.84
C GLU A 52 11.08 0.58 -0.51
N SER A 53 9.75 0.58 -0.56
CA SER A 53 8.96 0.79 -1.79
C SER A 53 8.38 2.20 -1.89
N LYS A 54 8.92 3.18 -1.13
CA LYS A 54 8.39 4.55 -1.05
C LYS A 54 8.25 5.21 -2.42
N GLU A 55 9.19 4.97 -3.34
CA GLU A 55 9.15 5.54 -4.69
C GLU A 55 7.96 5.01 -5.50
N ALA A 56 7.73 3.69 -5.48
CA ALA A 56 6.60 3.06 -6.17
C ALA A 56 5.27 3.57 -5.62
N ILE A 57 5.14 3.67 -4.29
CA ILE A 57 3.96 4.23 -3.63
C ILE A 57 3.77 5.69 -4.03
N SER A 58 4.81 6.52 -3.92
CA SER A 58 4.75 7.94 -4.29
C SER A 58 4.32 8.16 -5.74
N ASN A 59 4.87 7.36 -6.66
CA ASN A 59 4.51 7.41 -8.07
C ASN A 59 3.04 7.05 -8.31
N SER A 60 2.49 6.09 -7.56
CA SER A 60 1.08 5.70 -7.68
C SER A 60 0.10 6.77 -7.22
N LEU A 61 0.51 7.66 -6.31
CA LEU A 61 -0.34 8.72 -5.77
C LEU A 61 -0.29 10.02 -6.60
N LYS A 62 0.64 10.13 -7.56
CA LYS A 62 0.87 11.37 -8.31
C LYS A 62 -0.39 11.85 -9.02
N GLY A 63 -0.75 13.11 -8.78
CA GLY A 63 -1.91 13.76 -9.39
C GLY A 63 -3.23 13.48 -8.68
N SER A 64 -3.20 12.80 -7.54
CA SER A 64 -4.39 12.63 -6.70
C SER A 64 -4.81 13.96 -6.06
N ASP A 65 -6.10 14.23 -5.98
CA ASP A 65 -6.64 15.27 -5.12
C ASP A 65 -6.95 14.72 -3.71
N LEU A 66 -7.40 13.47 -3.67
CA LEU A 66 -7.88 12.76 -2.48
C LEU A 66 -7.43 11.30 -2.52
N VAL A 67 -6.84 10.84 -1.41
CA VAL A 67 -6.34 9.48 -1.22
C VAL A 67 -7.05 8.85 -0.03
N PHE A 68 -7.74 7.73 -0.27
CA PHE A 68 -8.35 6.90 0.77
C PHE A 68 -7.47 5.70 1.06
N ILE A 69 -7.11 5.50 2.33
CA ILE A 69 -6.25 4.40 2.77
C ILE A 69 -7.06 3.48 3.66
N THR A 70 -7.44 2.33 3.11
CA THR A 70 -8.15 1.29 3.84
C THR A 70 -7.20 0.16 4.18
N ALA A 71 -7.11 -0.18 5.46
CA ALA A 71 -6.32 -1.31 5.93
C ALA A 71 -6.99 -1.99 7.12
N GLY A 72 -6.94 -3.32 7.13
CA GLY A 72 -7.25 -4.10 8.32
C GLY A 72 -6.12 -3.99 9.34
N MET A 73 -6.43 -3.49 10.53
CA MET A 73 -5.47 -3.40 11.63
C MET A 73 -5.32 -4.75 12.37
N GLY A 74 -4.18 -4.96 13.01
CA GLY A 74 -3.85 -6.17 13.78
C GLY A 74 -2.99 -7.20 13.03
N GLY A 75 -2.89 -7.09 11.70
CA GLY A 75 -1.94 -7.85 10.88
C GLY A 75 -0.59 -7.15 10.74
N GLY A 76 0.28 -7.68 9.87
CA GLY A 76 1.60 -7.08 9.61
C GLY A 76 1.57 -5.99 8.55
N THR A 77 1.22 -6.35 7.31
CA THR A 77 1.29 -5.41 6.16
C THR A 77 0.38 -4.20 6.36
N GLY A 78 -0.91 -4.42 6.64
CA GLY A 78 -1.86 -3.32 6.82
C GLY A 78 -1.47 -2.38 7.96
N SER A 79 -1.19 -2.93 9.14
CA SER A 79 -0.86 -2.12 10.33
C SER A 79 0.45 -1.34 10.19
N GLY A 80 1.45 -1.89 9.49
CA GLY A 80 2.76 -1.26 9.32
C GLY A 80 2.85 -0.34 8.10
N ALA A 81 2.31 -0.78 6.96
CA ALA A 81 2.42 -0.04 5.70
C ALA A 81 1.42 1.12 5.61
N ALA A 82 0.22 0.99 6.17
CA ALA A 82 -0.82 2.02 6.01
C ALA A 82 -0.41 3.39 6.59
N PRO A 83 0.21 3.49 7.79
CA PRO A 83 0.72 4.76 8.30
C PRO A 83 1.77 5.40 7.39
N VAL A 84 2.67 4.59 6.79
CA VAL A 84 3.71 5.07 5.87
C VAL A 84 3.09 5.61 4.58
N VAL A 85 2.13 4.89 3.99
CA VAL A 85 1.39 5.35 2.80
C VAL A 85 0.65 6.66 3.10
N ALA A 86 0.03 6.76 4.28
CA ALA A 86 -0.67 7.97 4.72
C ALA A 86 0.28 9.16 4.90
N GLN A 87 1.47 8.91 5.43
CA GLN A 87 2.51 9.92 5.56
C GLN A 87 2.98 10.41 4.18
N ILE A 88 3.29 9.51 3.25
CA ILE A 88 3.69 9.85 1.88
C ILE A 88 2.62 10.71 1.19
N SER A 89 1.36 10.32 1.31
CA SER A 89 0.22 11.05 0.75
C SER A 89 0.09 12.46 1.34
N LYS A 90 0.18 12.58 2.67
CA LYS A 90 0.13 13.89 3.36
C LYS A 90 1.31 14.78 3.03
N GLU A 91 2.52 14.23 2.95
CA GLU A 91 3.74 14.97 2.58
C GLU A 91 3.66 15.49 1.13
N ALA A 92 3.00 14.75 0.24
CA ALA A 92 2.74 15.17 -1.14
C ALA A 92 1.62 16.23 -1.28
N GLY A 93 0.91 16.55 -0.20
CA GLY A 93 -0.13 17.58 -0.16
C GLY A 93 -1.54 17.12 -0.53
N TYR A 94 -1.77 15.80 -0.60
CA TYR A 94 -3.08 15.24 -0.95
C TYR A 94 -4.00 15.18 0.27
N LEU A 95 -5.31 15.41 0.06
CA LEU A 95 -6.28 15.16 1.12
C LEU A 95 -6.27 13.66 1.43
N THR A 96 -5.96 13.28 2.67
CA THR A 96 -5.70 11.88 3.04
C THR A 96 -6.68 11.44 4.12
N VAL A 97 -7.41 10.35 3.85
CA VAL A 97 -8.45 9.78 4.73
C VAL A 97 -8.16 8.33 5.04
#